data_AF-A0A933C0G8-F1
#
_entry.id   AF-A0A933C0G8-F1
#
_cell.length_a   1.000
_cell.length_b   1.000
_cell.length_c   1.000
_cell.angle_alpha   90.00
_cell.angle_beta   90.00
_cell.angle_gamma   90.00
#
_symmetry.space_group_name_H-M   'P 1'
#
loop_
_entity.id
_entity.type
_entity.pdbx_description
1 polymer ?
#
loop_
_entity_poly.entity_id
_entity_poly.type
_entity_poly.pdbx_seq_one_letter_code
_entity_poly.pdbx_strand_id
1 'polypeptide(L)'
;MRRGIVPAVLLCAAGWLGLSGSAAAQTGAQPAAPDGDNGESADLVSGWRPTVFVYFLQQMGGEAVDPFGATGRREVLQLMMDQTPDEGRFLRVRMDGQADGSGDRIQEEAGYYQIVGGTIVLHHAPPDGAVGRVETGSYFTGVICLSDAETGTTLRYDFESSGSLPPPTGPAAEPSKAARVCAR
;
A
#
# COMPACT_ATOMS: atom_id res chain seq x y z
N MET A 1 36.33 58.99 -16.49
CA MET A 1 37.09 59.56 -15.35
C MET A 1 36.80 58.67 -14.14
N ARG A 2 37.74 57.82 -13.68
CA ARG A 2 38.56 58.01 -12.45
C ARG A 2 37.68 58.29 -11.22
N ARG A 3 37.64 57.56 -10.09
CA ARG A 3 38.50 56.62 -9.33
C ARG A 3 37.53 55.79 -8.44
N GLY A 4 37.70 54.50 -8.13
CA GLY A 4 38.75 53.92 -7.29
C GLY A 4 38.41 54.09 -5.80
N ILE A 5 38.20 52.99 -5.06
CA ILE A 5 38.72 52.66 -3.71
C ILE A 5 38.16 51.27 -3.29
N VAL A 6 39.06 50.30 -3.26
CA VAL A 6 39.12 49.11 -2.37
C VAL A 6 40.27 49.45 -1.39
N PRO A 7 40.40 49.02 -0.09
CA PRO A 7 39.94 47.78 0.57
C PRO A 7 39.40 47.96 2.01
N ALA A 8 38.88 46.89 2.62
CA ALA A 8 39.24 46.55 4.01
C ALA A 8 38.97 45.07 4.27
N VAL A 9 40.06 44.33 4.43
CA VAL A 9 40.14 42.97 4.95
C VAL A 9 39.82 43.01 6.43
N LEU A 10 38.96 42.12 6.93
CA LEU A 10 39.02 41.66 8.32
C LEU A 10 38.95 40.14 8.34
N LEU A 11 40.13 39.53 8.55
CA LEU A 11 40.26 38.17 9.06
C LEU A 11 39.72 38.16 10.50
N CYS A 12 38.73 37.32 10.76
CA CYS A 12 38.51 36.76 12.10
C CYS A 12 38.80 35.26 12.02
N ALA A 13 40.04 34.90 12.33
CA ALA A 13 40.38 33.57 12.79
C ALA A 13 39.91 33.46 14.24
N ALA A 14 38.87 32.66 14.48
CA ALA A 14 38.50 32.21 15.82
C ALA A 14 38.56 30.69 15.80
N GLY A 15 39.56 30.16 16.50
CA GLY A 15 39.78 28.74 16.66
C GLY A 15 38.59 28.06 17.32
N TRP A 16 38.18 26.93 16.76
CA TRP A 16 37.36 25.97 17.48
C TRP A 16 38.29 24.90 18.04
N LEU A 17 38.45 24.99 19.36
CA LEU A 17 39.00 23.95 20.21
C LEU A 17 38.27 22.63 19.96
N GLY A 18 39.05 21.55 19.84
CA GLY A 18 38.55 20.21 19.68
C GLY A 18 37.60 19.80 20.81
N LEU A 19 36.44 19.30 20.42
CA LEU A 19 35.67 18.37 21.23
C LEU A 19 35.86 16.98 20.63
N SER A 20 36.87 16.28 21.15
CA SER A 20 36.94 14.82 21.07
C SER A 20 35.84 14.25 21.95
N GLY A 21 34.61 14.24 21.44
CA GLY A 21 33.49 13.54 22.06
C GLY A 21 33.72 12.05 21.93
N SER A 22 34.11 11.39 23.01
CA SER A 22 34.06 9.94 23.13
C SER A 22 32.62 9.49 22.85
N ALA A 23 32.42 8.78 21.73
CA ALA A 23 31.18 8.07 21.48
C ALA A 23 31.06 6.96 22.52
N ALA A 24 30.40 7.26 23.64
CA ALA A 24 29.88 6.23 24.51
C ALA A 24 28.86 5.44 23.70
N ALA A 25 29.16 4.18 23.40
CA ALA A 25 28.21 3.22 22.90
C ALA A 25 27.05 3.15 23.91
N GLN A 26 25.98 3.89 23.65
CA GLN A 26 24.71 3.64 24.31
C GLN A 26 24.23 2.30 23.77
N THR A 27 24.52 1.25 24.54
CA THR A 27 23.73 0.02 24.53
C THR A 27 22.38 0.40 25.13
N GLY A 28 21.60 1.19 24.37
CA GLY A 28 20.20 1.35 24.61
C GLY A 28 19.61 -0.05 24.50
N ALA A 29 19.11 -0.58 25.61
CA ALA A 29 18.28 -1.75 25.60
C ALA A 29 17.17 -1.49 24.58
N GLN A 30 17.30 -2.11 23.41
CA GLN A 30 16.27 -2.12 22.40
C GLN A 30 15.04 -2.69 23.12
N PRO A 31 13.91 -1.96 23.23
CA PRO A 31 12.70 -2.54 23.77
C PRO A 31 12.48 -3.82 22.97
N ALA A 32 12.30 -4.94 23.70
CA ALA A 32 11.99 -6.21 23.08
C ALA A 32 10.88 -5.93 22.06
N ALA A 33 11.10 -6.38 20.82
CA ALA A 33 10.04 -6.36 19.83
C ALA A 33 8.81 -6.98 20.51
N PRO A 34 7.61 -6.37 20.40
CA PRO A 34 6.42 -6.98 20.97
C PRO A 34 6.37 -8.42 20.48
N ASP A 35 6.37 -9.37 21.42
CA ASP A 35 6.23 -10.79 21.11
C ASP A 35 5.00 -10.88 20.19
N GLY A 36 5.23 -11.38 18.98
CA GLY A 36 4.16 -11.62 18.03
C GLY A 36 3.14 -12.51 18.73
N ASP A 37 1.98 -11.94 19.02
CA ASP A 37 0.87 -12.66 19.62
C ASP A 37 0.62 -13.91 18.76
N ASN A 38 0.78 -15.10 19.34
CA ASN A 38 0.77 -16.38 18.62
C ASN A 38 -0.63 -16.77 18.12
N GLY A 39 -1.54 -15.80 17.97
CA GLY A 39 -2.89 -16.01 17.47
C GLY A 39 -3.80 -16.79 18.42
N GLU A 40 -3.48 -16.88 19.71
CA GLU A 40 -4.40 -17.43 20.72
C GLU A 40 -5.35 -16.33 21.20
N SER A 41 -6.24 -15.88 20.31
CA SER A 41 -7.42 -15.14 20.72
C SER A 41 -8.42 -16.12 21.35
N ALA A 42 -8.53 -16.06 22.68
CA ALA A 42 -9.31 -16.98 23.50
C ALA A 42 -10.85 -16.83 23.40
N ASP A 43 -11.39 -16.03 22.47
CA ASP A 43 -12.84 -15.75 22.39
C ASP A 43 -13.41 -15.71 20.96
N LEU A 44 -12.68 -16.21 19.95
CA LEU A 44 -13.22 -16.31 18.59
C LEU A 44 -14.22 -17.47 18.52
N VAL A 45 -15.47 -17.14 18.17
CA VAL A 45 -16.58 -18.06 17.87
C VAL A 45 -16.03 -19.35 17.25
N SER A 46 -16.22 -20.50 17.91
CA SER A 46 -15.53 -21.74 17.55
C SER A 46 -15.66 -22.04 16.04
N GLY A 47 -14.56 -21.92 15.31
CA GLY A 47 -14.49 -22.15 13.87
C GLY A 47 -14.23 -20.91 13.00
N TRP A 48 -14.27 -19.69 13.55
CA TRP A 48 -13.85 -18.49 12.82
C TRP A 48 -12.33 -18.49 12.63
N ARG A 49 -11.87 -18.32 11.39
CA ARG A 49 -10.45 -18.15 11.06
C ARG A 49 -10.28 -16.84 10.29
N PRO A 50 -9.33 -15.97 10.70
CA PRO A 50 -9.02 -14.79 9.92
C PRO A 50 -8.60 -15.24 8.52
N THR A 51 -9.34 -14.79 7.52
CA THR A 51 -9.11 -15.16 6.11
C THR A 51 -8.65 -13.91 5.37
N VAL A 52 -7.51 -14.03 4.69
CA VAL A 52 -6.91 -12.96 3.90
C VAL A 52 -6.95 -13.35 2.44
N PHE A 53 -7.56 -12.51 1.61
CA PHE A 53 -7.53 -12.65 0.16
C PHE A 53 -6.54 -11.65 -0.42
N VAL A 54 -5.63 -12.13 -1.26
CA VAL A 54 -4.58 -11.30 -1.85
C VAL A 54 -4.84 -11.13 -3.34
N TYR A 55 -4.85 -9.89 -3.78
CA TYR A 55 -5.06 -9.50 -5.17
C TYR A 55 -3.86 -8.68 -5.66
N PHE A 56 -3.33 -9.04 -6.81
CA PHE A 56 -2.17 -8.38 -7.41
C PHE A 56 -2.62 -7.55 -8.61
N LEU A 57 -2.07 -6.35 -8.75
CA LEU A 57 -2.23 -5.55 -9.96
C LEU A 57 -1.64 -6.30 -11.16
N GLN A 58 -2.48 -6.65 -12.12
CA GLN A 58 -2.09 -7.34 -13.36
C GLN A 58 -2.25 -6.46 -14.60
N GLN A 59 -3.13 -5.45 -14.56
CA GLN A 59 -3.30 -4.52 -15.68
C GLN A 59 -3.53 -3.09 -15.24
N MET A 60 -3.05 -2.15 -16.05
CA MET A 60 -3.26 -0.71 -15.93
C MET A 60 -3.60 -0.16 -17.31
N GLY A 61 -4.80 0.40 -17.49
CA GLY A 61 -5.21 1.01 -18.76
C GLY A 61 -5.31 0.02 -19.93
N GLY A 62 -5.47 -1.27 -19.62
CA GLY A 62 -5.49 -2.36 -20.60
C GLY A 62 -4.11 -2.94 -20.92
N GLU A 63 -3.02 -2.36 -20.39
CA GLU A 63 -1.67 -2.91 -20.51
C GLU A 63 -1.38 -3.86 -19.35
N ALA A 64 -0.73 -4.99 -19.65
CA ALA A 64 -0.30 -5.94 -18.63
C ALA A 64 0.89 -5.38 -17.84
N VAL A 65 0.88 -5.59 -16.53
CA VAL A 65 1.94 -5.15 -15.60
C VAL A 65 2.56 -6.39 -14.96
N ASP A 66 3.88 -6.38 -14.79
CA ASP A 66 4.58 -7.44 -14.04
C ASP A 66 4.58 -7.08 -12.53
N PRO A 67 3.77 -7.76 -11.69
CA PRO A 67 3.71 -7.47 -10.25
C PRO A 67 5.02 -7.78 -9.51
N PHE A 68 5.92 -8.56 -10.11
CA PHE A 68 7.22 -8.95 -9.55
C PHE A 68 8.41 -8.35 -10.31
N GLY A 69 8.13 -7.52 -11.31
CA GLY A 69 9.12 -6.91 -12.19
C GLY A 69 9.89 -5.77 -11.53
N ALA A 70 11.07 -5.46 -12.07
CA ALA A 70 11.95 -4.42 -11.52
C ALA A 70 11.47 -2.98 -11.76
N THR A 71 10.55 -2.76 -12.71
CA THR A 71 10.13 -1.42 -13.16
C THR A 71 8.62 -1.29 -13.21
N GLY A 72 8.10 -0.11 -12.90
CA GLY A 72 6.66 0.19 -12.97
C GLY A 72 5.97 0.16 -11.61
N ARG A 73 4.64 0.29 -11.63
CA ARG A 73 3.77 0.27 -10.45
C ARG A 73 3.45 -1.18 -10.08
N ARG A 74 3.90 -1.61 -8.91
CA ARG A 74 3.51 -2.89 -8.30
C ARG A 74 2.52 -2.59 -7.20
N GLU A 75 1.42 -3.34 -7.14
CA GLU A 75 0.43 -3.08 -6.13
C GLU A 75 -0.27 -4.35 -5.67
N VAL A 76 -0.42 -4.48 -4.36
CA VAL A 76 -1.11 -5.58 -3.71
C VAL A 76 -2.28 -5.03 -2.92
N LEU A 77 -3.45 -5.59 -3.13
CA LEU A 77 -4.66 -5.33 -2.36
C LEU A 77 -5.00 -6.58 -1.55
N GLN A 78 -5.01 -6.45 -0.23
CA GLN A 78 -5.40 -7.50 0.69
C GLN A 78 -6.77 -7.19 1.29
N LEU A 79 -7.68 -8.15 1.21
CA LEU A 79 -8.98 -8.09 1.89
C LEU A 79 -8.94 -9.07 3.06
N MET A 80 -9.10 -8.53 4.27
CA MET A 80 -9.14 -9.28 5.53
C MET A 80 -10.61 -9.37 5.96
N MET A 81 -11.16 -10.59 5.95
CA MET A 81 -12.53 -10.83 6.38
C MET A 81 -12.70 -10.49 7.87
N ASP A 82 -13.81 -9.83 8.19
CA ASP A 82 -14.29 -9.74 9.57
C ASP A 82 -15.33 -10.85 9.79
N GLN A 83 -16.63 -10.53 9.78
CA GLN A 83 -17.69 -11.50 10.03
C GLN A 83 -18.16 -12.24 8.76
N THR A 84 -18.13 -11.58 7.61
CA THR A 84 -18.62 -12.12 6.33
C THR A 84 -17.58 -11.88 5.22
N PRO A 85 -17.60 -12.65 4.11
CA PRO A 85 -16.66 -12.44 3.01
C PRO A 85 -16.91 -11.13 2.23
N ASP A 86 -18.08 -10.53 2.43
CA ASP A 86 -18.49 -9.32 1.74
C ASP A 86 -18.09 -8.04 2.50
N GLU A 87 -17.51 -8.15 3.68
CA GLU A 87 -17.08 -6.98 4.45
C GLU A 87 -15.88 -7.26 5.36
N GLY A 88 -15.11 -6.21 5.63
CA GLY A 88 -13.97 -6.32 6.52
C GLY A 88 -12.94 -5.22 6.30
N ARG A 89 -11.69 -5.51 6.65
CA ARG A 89 -10.59 -4.55 6.53
C ARG A 89 -9.85 -4.75 5.22
N PHE A 90 -9.29 -3.69 4.67
CA PHE A 90 -8.34 -3.82 3.57
C PHE A 90 -7.00 -3.18 3.93
N LEU A 91 -5.96 -3.71 3.29
CA LEU A 91 -4.63 -3.13 3.22
C LEU A 91 -4.21 -3.08 1.76
N ARG A 92 -3.71 -1.94 1.31
CA ARG A 92 -3.21 -1.73 -0.05
C ARG A 92 -1.79 -1.21 0.03
N VAL A 93 -0.88 -1.92 -0.61
CA VAL A 93 0.54 -1.56 -0.66
C VAL A 93 0.93 -1.36 -2.12
N ARG A 94 1.35 -0.13 -2.44
CA ARG A 94 1.87 0.25 -3.74
C ARG A 94 3.39 0.46 -3.63
N MET A 95 4.13 -0.13 -4.56
CA MET A 95 5.56 0.10 -4.75
C MET A 95 5.78 0.63 -6.16
N ASP A 96 6.25 1.86 -6.26
CA ASP A 96 6.56 2.50 -7.54
C ASP A 96 8.07 2.40 -7.77
N GLY A 97 8.49 1.52 -8.69
CA GLY A 97 9.88 1.37 -9.07
C GLY A 97 10.38 2.59 -9.84
N GLN A 98 11.45 3.22 -9.34
CA GLN A 98 12.05 4.39 -9.99
C GLN A 98 13.05 3.98 -11.07
N ALA A 99 12.88 4.52 -12.29
CA ALA A 99 13.74 4.21 -13.43
C ALA A 99 15.19 4.71 -13.26
N ASP A 100 15.43 5.64 -12.34
CA ASP A 100 16.73 6.25 -12.06
C ASP A 100 17.54 5.53 -10.96
N GLY A 101 17.00 4.44 -10.39
CA GLY A 101 17.67 3.67 -9.34
C GLY A 101 17.68 4.33 -7.97
N SER A 102 16.89 5.39 -7.74
CA SER A 102 16.77 6.07 -6.44
C SER A 102 16.07 5.26 -5.34
N GLY A 103 15.63 4.04 -5.66
CA GLY A 103 14.91 3.13 -4.75
C GLY A 103 13.41 3.14 -4.98
N ASP A 104 12.71 2.18 -4.39
CA ASP A 104 11.26 2.07 -4.52
C ASP A 104 10.55 3.05 -3.59
N ARG A 105 9.56 3.78 -4.12
CA ARG A 105 8.61 4.51 -3.28
C ARG A 105 7.51 3.55 -2.82
N ILE A 106 7.41 3.32 -1.50
CA ILE A 106 6.38 2.48 -0.90
C ILE A 106 5.27 3.37 -0.34
N GLN A 107 4.02 3.04 -0.67
CA GLN A 107 2.83 3.73 -0.20
C GLN A 107 1.86 2.70 0.37
N GLU A 108 1.41 2.94 1.60
CA GLU A 108 0.51 2.05 2.32
C GLU A 108 -0.80 2.76 2.62
N GLU A 109 -1.91 2.07 2.39
CA GLU A 109 -3.25 2.58 2.63
C GLU A 109 -4.12 1.49 3.24
N ALA A 110 -4.91 1.85 4.23
CA ALA A 110 -5.76 0.90 4.93
C ALA A 110 -7.17 1.46 5.14
N GLY A 111 -8.12 0.57 5.39
CA GLY A 111 -9.50 0.97 5.62
C GLY A 111 -10.46 -0.19 5.78
N TYR A 112 -11.72 0.07 5.44
CA TYR A 112 -12.83 -0.88 5.45
C TYR A 112 -13.34 -1.13 4.03
N TYR A 113 -13.75 -2.36 3.72
CA TYR A 113 -14.38 -2.69 2.45
C TYR A 113 -15.78 -3.24 2.64
N GLN A 114 -16.63 -3.03 1.62
CA GLN A 114 -17.93 -3.67 1.45
C GLN A 114 -18.10 -4.13 0.01
N ILE A 115 -18.68 -5.31 -0.18
CA ILE A 115 -19.05 -5.87 -1.49
C ILE A 115 -20.58 -5.97 -1.54
N VAL A 116 -21.21 -5.26 -2.46
CA VAL A 116 -22.66 -5.25 -2.63
C VAL A 116 -23.00 -5.37 -4.11
N GLY A 117 -23.66 -6.48 -4.50
CA GLY A 117 -24.19 -6.64 -5.85
C GLY A 117 -23.15 -6.61 -6.98
N GLY A 118 -21.89 -6.99 -6.70
CA GLY A 118 -20.79 -6.92 -7.67
C GLY A 118 -20.07 -5.56 -7.70
N THR A 119 -20.33 -4.70 -6.74
CA THR A 119 -19.59 -3.45 -6.50
C THR A 119 -18.76 -3.62 -5.24
N ILE A 120 -17.48 -3.26 -5.28
CA ILE A 120 -16.64 -3.11 -4.08
C ILE A 120 -16.52 -1.64 -3.73
N VAL A 121 -16.65 -1.32 -2.45
CA VAL A 121 -16.46 0.03 -1.90
C VAL A 121 -15.33 -0.03 -0.89
N LEU A 122 -14.32 0.81 -1.05
CA LEU A 122 -13.19 0.96 -0.13
C LEU A 122 -13.32 2.30 0.61
N HIS A 123 -13.53 2.23 1.91
CA HIS A 123 -13.53 3.39 2.81
C HIS A 123 -12.14 3.52 3.42
N HIS A 124 -11.34 4.46 2.91
CA HIS A 124 -9.99 4.68 3.41
C HIS A 124 -10.05 5.34 4.79
N ALA A 125 -9.29 4.84 5.75
CA ALA A 125 -9.09 5.51 7.03
C ALA A 125 -7.73 6.21 6.98
N PRO A 126 -7.66 7.54 6.86
CA PRO A 126 -6.38 8.22 6.89
C PRO A 126 -5.76 8.07 8.29
N PRO A 127 -4.42 8.04 8.39
CA PRO A 127 -3.73 7.80 9.67
C PRO A 127 -4.06 8.83 10.76
N ASP A 128 -4.56 10.00 10.38
CA ASP A 128 -4.87 11.14 11.23
C ASP A 128 -6.35 11.26 11.65
N GLY A 129 -7.21 10.33 11.21
CA GLY A 129 -8.64 10.35 11.52
C GLY A 129 -9.46 11.41 10.77
N ALA A 130 -8.91 12.03 9.71
CA ALA A 130 -9.67 12.88 8.80
C ALA A 130 -10.79 12.13 8.06
N VAL A 131 -11.67 12.87 7.38
CA VAL A 131 -12.72 12.28 6.52
C VAL A 131 -12.06 11.45 5.43
N GLY A 132 -12.22 10.13 5.52
CA GLY A 132 -11.70 9.17 4.58
C GLY A 132 -12.21 9.40 3.16
N ARG A 133 -11.37 9.09 2.17
CA ARG A 133 -11.83 8.99 0.78
C ARG A 133 -12.56 7.67 0.56
N VAL A 134 -13.51 7.67 -0.36
CA VAL A 134 -14.24 6.47 -0.78
C VAL A 134 -13.85 6.14 -2.21
N GLU A 135 -13.33 4.93 -2.42
CA GLU A 135 -13.12 4.38 -3.76
C GLU A 135 -14.21 3.36 -4.06
N THR A 136 -14.75 3.38 -5.27
CA THR A 136 -15.76 2.43 -5.73
C THR A 136 -15.22 1.71 -6.96
N GLY A 137 -15.42 0.40 -6.98
CA GLY A 137 -14.94 -0.47 -8.03
C GLY A 137 -15.92 -1.56 -8.38
N SER A 138 -15.59 -2.29 -9.43
CA SER A 138 -16.28 -3.50 -9.81
C SER A 138 -15.65 -4.71 -9.13
N TYR A 139 -16.50 -5.61 -8.63
CA TYR A 139 -16.11 -6.87 -8.02
C TYR A 139 -16.73 -8.04 -8.76
N PHE A 140 -15.88 -8.93 -9.28
CA PHE A 140 -16.28 -10.17 -9.95
C PHE A 140 -15.39 -11.25 -9.39
N THR A 141 -15.93 -12.37 -8.92
CA THR A 141 -15.16 -13.41 -8.18
C THR A 141 -13.73 -13.59 -8.70
N GLY A 142 -12.75 -13.21 -7.88
CA GLY A 142 -11.32 -13.28 -8.22
C GLY A 142 -10.73 -12.09 -9.00
N VAL A 143 -11.51 -11.05 -9.29
CA VAL A 143 -11.10 -9.84 -10.04
C VAL A 143 -11.71 -8.60 -9.41
N ILE A 144 -10.87 -7.59 -9.18
CA ILE A 144 -11.28 -6.26 -8.72
C ILE A 144 -10.83 -5.24 -9.77
N CYS A 145 -11.75 -4.38 -10.21
CA CYS A 145 -11.41 -3.23 -11.04
C CYS A 145 -11.64 -1.95 -10.24
N LEU A 146 -10.62 -1.10 -10.13
CA LEU A 146 -10.69 0.22 -9.48
C LEU A 146 -10.24 1.30 -10.47
N SER A 147 -10.67 2.54 -10.26
CA SER A 147 -10.07 3.69 -10.93
C SER A 147 -8.88 4.18 -10.12
N ASP A 148 -7.75 4.38 -10.77
CA ASP A 148 -6.61 5.08 -10.18
C ASP A 148 -7.00 6.52 -9.86
N ALA A 149 -6.86 6.93 -8.59
CA ALA A 149 -7.19 8.28 -8.15
C ALA A 149 -6.24 9.35 -8.73
N GLU A 150 -5.02 8.98 -9.11
CA GLU A 150 -4.02 9.91 -9.64
C GLU A 150 -4.19 10.11 -11.15
N THR A 151 -4.47 9.04 -11.88
CA THR A 151 -4.44 9.04 -13.35
C THR A 151 -5.81 8.85 -14.00
N GLY A 152 -6.82 8.41 -13.25
CA GLY A 152 -8.12 7.98 -13.78
C GLY A 152 -8.07 6.66 -14.55
N THR A 153 -6.91 6.01 -14.58
CA THR A 153 -6.71 4.76 -15.33
C THR A 153 -7.34 3.58 -14.60
N THR A 154 -7.99 2.67 -15.33
CA THR A 154 -8.49 1.44 -14.71
C THR A 154 -7.34 0.54 -14.27
N LEU A 155 -7.37 0.17 -12.99
CA LEU A 155 -6.51 -0.82 -12.35
C LEU A 155 -7.27 -2.14 -12.26
N ARG A 156 -6.66 -3.23 -12.72
CA ARG A 156 -7.21 -4.57 -12.59
C ARG A 156 -6.35 -5.38 -11.64
N TYR A 157 -6.95 -5.84 -10.56
CA TYR A 157 -6.34 -6.76 -9.63
C TYR A 157 -6.94 -8.16 -9.82
N ASP A 158 -6.08 -9.16 -9.94
CA ASP A 158 -6.50 -10.56 -10.00
C ASP A 158 -6.10 -11.28 -8.70
N PHE A 159 -7.00 -12.13 -8.23
CA PHE A 159 -6.82 -12.93 -7.02
C PHE A 159 -5.74 -13.98 -7.24
N GLU A 160 -4.76 -14.01 -6.34
CA GLU A 160 -3.81 -15.11 -6.29
C GLU A 160 -4.32 -16.19 -5.34
N SER A 161 -4.62 -17.37 -5.89
CA SER A 161 -4.96 -18.54 -5.09
C SER A 161 -3.70 -19.12 -4.46
N SER A 162 -3.50 -18.90 -3.16
CA SER A 162 -2.44 -19.52 -2.37
C SER A 162 -2.87 -20.82 -1.67
N GLY A 163 -4.10 -21.31 -1.92
CA GLY A 163 -4.66 -22.48 -1.25
C GLY A 163 -6.13 -22.76 -1.57
N SER A 164 -6.77 -23.60 -0.75
CA SER A 164 -8.07 -24.24 -1.01
C SER A 164 -9.33 -23.39 -0.75
N LEU A 165 -9.19 -22.14 -0.32
CA LEU A 165 -10.34 -21.25 -0.07
C LEU A 165 -10.60 -20.37 -1.30
N PRO A 166 -11.81 -20.42 -1.89
CA PRO A 166 -12.16 -19.53 -2.99
C PRO A 166 -12.25 -18.07 -2.49
N PRO A 167 -12.03 -17.07 -3.36
CA PRO A 167 -12.23 -15.66 -3.01
C PRO A 167 -13.71 -15.41 -2.64
N PRO A 168 -14.05 -14.24 -2.05
CA PRO A 168 -15.43 -13.86 -1.76
C PRO A 168 -16.37 -14.11 -2.95
N THR A 169 -17.58 -14.55 -2.66
CA THR A 169 -18.47 -15.03 -3.72
C THR A 169 -19.12 -13.84 -4.42
N GLY A 170 -18.60 -13.50 -5.59
CA GLY A 170 -19.24 -12.53 -6.49
C GLY A 170 -20.25 -13.19 -7.44
N PRO A 171 -20.90 -12.40 -8.31
CA PRO A 171 -21.66 -12.97 -9.42
C PRO A 171 -20.76 -13.90 -10.25
N ALA A 172 -21.20 -15.14 -10.45
CA ALA A 172 -20.43 -16.17 -11.16
C ALA A 172 -19.86 -15.63 -12.49
N ALA A 173 -18.54 -15.69 -12.65
CA ALA A 173 -17.85 -15.11 -13.78
C ALA A 173 -17.52 -16.19 -14.83
N GLU A 174 -17.98 -15.99 -16.05
CA GLU A 174 -17.20 -16.43 -17.21
C GLU A 174 -16.03 -15.45 -17.41
N PRO A 175 -14.81 -15.91 -17.77
CA PRO A 175 -13.64 -15.05 -17.94
C PRO A 175 -13.87 -13.91 -18.96
N SER A 176 -14.70 -14.16 -19.98
CA SER A 176 -15.10 -13.17 -20.99
C SER A 176 -15.94 -12.01 -20.44
N LYS A 177 -16.55 -12.19 -19.27
CA LYS A 177 -17.36 -11.20 -18.57
C LYS A 177 -16.47 -10.31 -17.70
N ALA A 178 -15.50 -10.89 -16.99
CA ALA A 178 -14.55 -10.14 -16.16
C ALA A 178 -13.68 -9.16 -16.97
N ALA A 179 -13.29 -9.50 -18.20
CA ALA A 179 -12.57 -8.57 -19.09
C ALA A 179 -13.44 -7.37 -19.53
N ARG A 180 -14.74 -7.58 -19.78
CA ARG A 180 -15.67 -6.48 -20.13
C ARG A 180 -15.99 -5.56 -18.96
N VAL A 181 -15.79 -6.03 -17.74
CA VAL A 181 -16.10 -5.27 -16.53
C VAL A 181 -15.10 -4.14 -16.35
N CYS A 182 -13.81 -4.40 -16.48
CA CYS A 182 -12.79 -3.36 -16.31
C CYS A 182 -12.73 -2.38 -17.51
N ALA A 183 -13.52 -2.60 -18.56
CA ALA A 183 -13.52 -1.79 -19.79
C ALA A 183 -14.66 -0.75 -19.85
N ARG A 184 -15.39 -0.54 -18.75
CA ARG A 184 -16.43 0.48 -18.61
C ARG A 184 -15.89 1.70 -17.90
#